data_AF-A0A7K3CPT8-F1
#
_entry.id   AF-A0A7K3CPT8-F1
#
_cell.length_a   1.000
_cell.length_b   1.000
_cell.length_c   1.000
_cell.angle_alpha   90.00
_cell.angle_beta   90.00
_cell.angle_gamma   90.00
#
_symmetry.space_group_name_H-M   'P 1'
#
loop_
_entity.id
_entity.type
_entity.pdbx_description
1 polymer ?
#
loop_
_entity_poly.entity_id
_entity_poly.type
_entity_poly.pdbx_seq_one_letter_code
_entity_poly.pdbx_strand_id
1 'polypeptide(L)'
;MTDNLAAQSPSTSGDAEAAAEVVRRIWAQVLEVSPDSVDVHHSDFFEMGGYSLLALQAIGRILAEYGVDEVEAVEWEGELLNRLFENATPMTQAEFLAEKGCGTPSAANSTHA
;
A
#
# COMPACT_ATOMS: atom_id res chain seq x y z
N MET A 1 10.17 26.43 -31.82
CA MET A 1 8.82 27.03 -31.72
C MET A 1 7.83 25.94 -32.13
N THR A 2 7.68 24.89 -31.34
CA THR A 2 7.20 24.87 -29.96
C THR A 2 8.27 24.45 -28.95
N ASP A 3 8.38 25.30 -27.93
CA ASP A 3 9.12 25.09 -26.70
C ASP A 3 8.27 24.19 -25.80
N ASN A 4 8.88 23.15 -25.24
CA ASN A 4 8.60 22.60 -23.91
C ASN A 4 7.15 22.78 -23.39
N LEU A 5 6.27 21.85 -23.73
CA LEU A 5 4.96 21.71 -23.09
C LEU A 5 4.91 20.33 -22.43
N ALA A 6 4.62 20.35 -21.12
CA ALA A 6 4.44 19.20 -20.22
C ALA A 6 5.72 18.64 -19.58
N ALA A 7 6.40 19.48 -18.80
CA ALA A 7 6.84 19.06 -17.48
C ALA A 7 5.61 18.57 -16.68
N GLN A 8 5.19 17.33 -16.89
CA GLN A 8 4.39 16.61 -15.91
C GLN A 8 5.35 16.30 -14.78
N SER A 9 5.17 16.88 -13.60
CA SER A 9 5.87 16.46 -12.39
C SER A 9 5.58 14.97 -12.17
N PRO A 10 6.53 14.03 -12.39
CA PRO A 10 6.28 12.60 -12.29
C PRO A 10 6.36 12.07 -10.84
N SER A 11 6.36 12.94 -9.83
CA SER A 11 6.65 12.56 -8.45
C SER A 11 5.60 11.61 -7.84
N THR A 12 4.30 11.85 -8.07
CA THR A 12 3.20 11.08 -7.45
C THR A 12 3.08 9.64 -7.92
N SER A 13 3.38 9.33 -9.19
CA SER A 13 3.30 7.96 -9.71
C SER A 13 4.43 7.07 -9.17
N GLY A 14 5.62 7.63 -8.94
CA GLY A 14 6.74 6.89 -8.37
C GLY A 14 6.54 6.55 -6.90
N ASP A 15 5.96 7.48 -6.14
CA ASP A 15 5.64 7.27 -4.71
C ASP A 15 4.57 6.19 -4.52
N ALA A 16 3.54 6.17 -5.38
CA ALA A 16 2.50 5.15 -5.37
C ALA A 16 3.05 3.75 -5.71
N GLU A 17 3.92 3.62 -6.72
CA GLU A 17 4.55 2.33 -7.06
C GLU A 17 5.45 1.82 -5.92
N ALA A 18 6.20 2.71 -5.25
CA ALA A 18 7.01 2.34 -4.09
C ALA A 18 6.13 1.88 -2.91
N ALA A 19 5.01 2.56 -2.65
CA ALA A 19 4.05 2.16 -1.64
C ALA A 19 3.36 0.83 -2.00
N ALA A 20 3.04 0.60 -3.28
CA ALA A 20 2.40 -0.63 -3.75
C ALA A 20 3.30 -1.85 -3.52
N GLU A 21 4.61 -1.69 -3.69
CA GLU A 21 5.58 -2.74 -3.38
C GLU A 21 5.61 -3.11 -1.88
N VAL A 22 5.47 -2.11 -1.00
CA VAL A 22 5.34 -2.35 0.45
C VAL A 22 4.06 -3.13 0.75
N VAL A 23 2.93 -2.70 0.18
CA VAL A 23 1.63 -3.36 0.32
C VAL A 23 1.69 -4.80 -0.19
N ARG A 24 2.27 -5.03 -1.39
CA ARG A 24 2.49 -6.35 -2.00
C ARG A 24 3.19 -7.30 -1.03
N ARG A 25 4.30 -6.86 -0.45
CA ARG A 25 5.08 -7.66 0.51
C ARG A 25 4.27 -8.01 1.76
N ILE A 26 3.51 -7.05 2.31
CA ILE A 26 2.68 -7.28 3.49
C ILE A 26 1.55 -8.26 3.18
N TRP A 27 0.89 -8.10 2.04
CA TRP A 27 -0.17 -9.00 1.59
C TRP A 27 0.36 -10.42 1.41
N ALA A 28 1.51 -10.57 0.76
CA ALA A 28 2.16 -11.87 0.59
C ALA A 28 2.44 -12.56 1.93
N GLN A 29 2.90 -11.81 2.94
CA GLN A 29 3.13 -12.34 4.29
C GLN A 29 1.83 -12.76 4.98
N VAL A 30 0.75 -11.99 4.84
CA VAL A 30 -0.53 -12.24 5.51
C VAL A 30 -1.33 -13.37 4.84
N LEU A 31 -1.24 -13.46 3.51
CA LEU A 31 -1.87 -14.50 2.70
C LEU A 31 -1.01 -15.78 2.62
N GLU A 32 0.20 -15.77 3.18
CA GLU A 32 1.16 -16.88 3.15
C GLU A 32 1.52 -17.33 1.72
N VAL A 33 1.66 -16.38 0.80
CA VAL A 33 2.02 -16.61 -0.61
C VAL A 33 3.37 -15.95 -0.96
N SER A 34 3.92 -16.30 -2.12
CA SER A 34 5.11 -15.60 -2.64
C SER A 34 4.73 -14.17 -3.06
N PRO A 35 5.56 -13.15 -2.76
CA PRO A 35 5.35 -11.79 -3.28
C PRO A 35 5.19 -11.75 -4.80
N ASP A 36 5.90 -12.62 -5.54
CA ASP A 36 5.85 -12.67 -7.00
C ASP A 36 4.49 -13.15 -7.55
N SER A 37 3.62 -13.69 -6.69
CA SER A 37 2.25 -14.08 -7.04
C SER A 37 1.24 -12.94 -6.82
N VAL A 38 1.67 -11.82 -6.23
CA VAL A 38 0.83 -10.65 -5.97
C VAL A 38 1.20 -9.55 -6.97
N ASP A 39 0.36 -9.37 -7.98
CA ASP A 39 0.43 -8.25 -8.93
C ASP A 39 -0.17 -6.99 -8.28
N VAL A 40 0.59 -5.89 -8.29
CA VAL A 40 0.18 -4.65 -7.63
C VAL A 40 -1.06 -4.00 -8.25
N HIS A 41 -1.32 -4.22 -9.54
CA HIS A 41 -2.41 -3.61 -10.30
C HIS A 41 -3.62 -4.53 -10.47
N HIS A 42 -3.41 -5.85 -10.40
CA HIS A 42 -4.42 -6.82 -10.82
C HIS A 42 -4.73 -7.92 -9.80
N SER A 43 -3.91 -8.14 -8.77
CA SER A 43 -4.22 -9.17 -7.77
C SER A 43 -5.28 -8.66 -6.79
N ASP A 44 -6.42 -9.34 -6.78
CA ASP A 44 -7.51 -9.10 -5.82
C ASP A 44 -7.25 -9.83 -4.49
N PHE A 45 -7.25 -9.09 -3.38
CA PHE A 45 -7.00 -9.62 -2.03
C PHE A 45 -7.90 -10.80 -1.66
N PHE A 46 -9.19 -10.72 -1.99
CA PHE A 46 -10.19 -11.71 -1.61
C PHE A 46 -10.13 -12.94 -2.53
N GLU A 47 -9.85 -12.75 -3.82
CA GLU A 47 -9.64 -13.87 -4.76
C GLU A 47 -8.38 -14.69 -4.41
N MET A 48 -7.36 -14.05 -3.82
CA MET A 48 -6.17 -14.74 -3.30
C MET A 48 -6.42 -15.50 -1.99
N GLY A 49 -7.65 -15.52 -1.47
CA GLY A 49 -8.01 -16.19 -0.22
C GLY A 49 -8.02 -15.28 1.01
N GLY A 50 -7.95 -13.95 0.81
CA GLY A 50 -8.10 -12.96 1.86
C GLY A 50 -9.52 -12.89 2.41
N TYR A 51 -9.63 -12.50 3.68
CA TYR A 51 -10.90 -12.26 4.37
C TYR A 51 -10.75 -11.13 5.38
N SER A 52 -11.84 -10.66 5.97
CA SER A 52 -11.89 -9.45 6.79
C SER A 52 -10.85 -9.39 7.92
N LEU A 53 -10.55 -10.53 8.56
CA LEU A 53 -9.53 -10.59 9.61
C LEU A 53 -8.12 -10.43 9.03
N LEU A 54 -7.81 -11.08 7.91
CA LEU A 54 -6.53 -10.90 7.22
C LEU A 54 -6.38 -9.47 6.67
N ALA A 55 -7.46 -8.90 6.15
CA ALA A 55 -7.48 -7.51 5.70
C ALA A 55 -7.08 -6.55 6.83
N LEU A 56 -7.69 -6.70 8.01
CA LEU A 56 -7.36 -5.89 9.18
C LEU A 56 -5.93 -6.10 9.65
N GLN A 57 -5.43 -7.34 9.62
CA GLN A 57 -4.02 -7.66 9.94
C GLN A 57 -3.03 -7.03 8.95
N ALA A 58 -3.34 -7.05 7.65
CA ALA A 58 -2.52 -6.42 6.63
C ALA A 58 -2.48 -4.90 6.82
N ILE A 59 -3.63 -4.27 7.06
CA ILE A 59 -3.73 -2.83 7.33
C ILE A 59 -2.94 -2.46 8.59
N GLY A 60 -3.08 -3.20 9.69
CA GLY A 60 -2.29 -2.95 10.90
C GLY A 60 -0.77 -3.01 10.66
N ARG A 61 -0.31 -3.94 9.81
CA ARG A 61 1.11 -4.02 9.40
C ARG A 61 1.53 -2.84 8.52
N ILE A 62 0.67 -2.41 7.60
CA ILE A 62 0.91 -1.20 6.78
C ILE A 62 1.10 0.01 7.71
N LEU A 63 0.17 0.25 8.64
CA LEU A 63 0.26 1.38 9.57
C LEU A 63 1.55 1.33 10.42
N ALA A 64 1.96 0.14 10.86
CA ALA A 64 3.21 -0.06 11.59
C ALA A 64 4.46 0.25 10.74
N GLU A 65 4.50 -0.17 9.46
CA GLU A 65 5.60 0.12 8.54
C GLU A 65 5.73 1.61 8.24
N TYR A 66 4.61 2.33 8.20
CA TYR A 66 4.59 3.78 7.97
C TYR A 66 4.77 4.60 9.25
N GLY A 67 4.80 3.96 10.43
CA GLY A 67 5.00 4.64 11.71
C GLY A 67 3.90 5.64 12.04
N VAL A 68 2.65 5.33 11.65
CA VAL A 68 1.50 6.22 11.84
C VAL A 68 1.17 6.35 13.32
N ASP A 69 0.99 7.58 13.79
CA ASP A 69 0.62 7.85 15.19
C ASP A 69 -0.76 7.25 15.53
N GLU A 70 -0.96 6.86 16.79
CA GLU A 70 -2.19 6.17 17.24
C GLU A 70 -3.48 6.95 16.92
N VAL A 71 -3.41 8.28 16.91
CA VAL A 71 -4.56 9.16 16.63
C VAL A 71 -4.94 9.12 15.14
N GLU A 72 -3.95 8.99 14.25
CA GLU A 72 -4.15 8.96 12.80
C GLU A 72 -4.45 7.55 12.30
N ALA A 73 -3.95 6.52 13.00
CA ALA A 73 -4.10 5.11 12.65
C ALA A 73 -5.57 4.71 12.46
N VAL A 74 -6.49 5.23 13.29
CA VAL A 74 -7.93 4.92 13.18
C VAL A 74 -8.54 5.49 11.90
N GLU A 75 -8.17 6.71 11.51
CA GLU A 75 -8.63 7.32 10.26
C GLU A 75 -8.07 6.54 9.06
N TRP A 76 -6.78 6.24 9.09
CA TRP A 76 -6.10 5.54 8.01
C TRP A 76 -6.61 4.11 7.86
N GLU A 77 -6.86 3.41 8.96
CA GLU A 77 -7.45 2.07 8.93
C GLU A 77 -8.79 2.09 8.21
N GLY A 78 -9.67 3.03 8.55
CA GLY A 78 -10.97 3.17 7.90
C GLY A 78 -10.87 3.38 6.39
N GLU A 79 -9.97 4.26 5.95
CA GLU A 79 -9.80 4.57 4.53
C GLU A 79 -9.10 3.44 3.76
N LEU A 80 -8.08 2.81 4.34
CA LEU A 80 -7.42 1.64 3.77
C LEU A 80 -8.36 0.45 3.66
N LEU A 81 -9.26 0.28 4.63
CA LEU A 81 -10.29 -0.75 4.60
C LEU A 81 -11.33 -0.42 3.52
N ASN A 82 -11.81 0.82 3.47
CA ASN A 82 -12.77 1.25 2.45
C ASN A 82 -12.23 1.00 1.04
N ARG A 83 -11.00 1.44 0.77
CA ARG A 83 -10.33 1.24 -0.52
C ARG A 83 -10.14 -0.23 -0.88
N LEU A 84 -9.77 -1.06 0.10
CA LEU A 84 -9.65 -2.51 -0.10
C LEU A 84 -10.98 -3.14 -0.56
N PHE A 85 -12.12 -2.68 -0.02
CA PHE A 85 -13.43 -3.20 -0.41
C PHE A 85 -13.95 -2.62 -1.73
N GLU A 86 -13.53 -1.39 -2.09
CA GLU A 86 -13.89 -0.78 -3.37
C GLU A 86 -13.10 -1.37 -4.53
N ASN A 87 -11.79 -1.52 -4.38
CA ASN A 87 -10.91 -2.15 -5.34
C ASN A 87 -9.76 -2.85 -4.62
N ALA A 88 -9.83 -4.18 -4.54
CA ALA A 88 -8.99 -4.97 -3.67
C ALA A 88 -7.58 -5.21 -4.24
N THR A 89 -6.93 -4.17 -4.75
CA THR A 89 -5.57 -4.24 -5.31
C THR A 89 -4.55 -3.53 -4.41
N PRO A 90 -3.28 -3.96 -4.40
CA PRO A 90 -2.22 -3.25 -3.68
C PRO A 90 -2.08 -1.78 -4.09
N MET A 91 -2.23 -1.49 -5.38
CA MET A 91 -2.10 -0.13 -5.92
C MET A 91 -3.14 0.82 -5.33
N THR A 92 -4.40 0.40 -5.17
CA THR A 92 -5.44 1.28 -4.60
C THR A 92 -5.15 1.67 -3.14
N GLN A 93 -4.61 0.76 -2.34
CA GLN A 93 -4.13 1.11 -1.00
C GLN A 93 -2.89 2.00 -1.06
N ALA A 94 -1.99 1.76 -2.00
CA ALA A 94 -0.77 2.52 -2.19
C ALA A 94 -1.01 3.98 -2.59
N GLU A 95 -2.02 4.24 -3.41
CA GLU A 95 -2.45 5.59 -3.78
C GLU A 95 -2.79 6.42 -2.55
N PHE A 96 -3.55 5.87 -1.60
CA PHE A 96 -3.84 6.54 -0.33
C PHE A 96 -2.58 6.84 0.47
N LEU A 97 -1.67 5.87 0.57
CA LEU A 97 -0.43 6.02 1.32
C LEU A 97 0.46 7.11 0.69
N ALA A 98 0.56 7.14 -0.64
CA ALA A 98 1.30 8.15 -1.39
C ALA A 98 0.67 9.55 -1.27
N GLU A 99 -0.67 9.64 -1.21
CA GLU A 99 -1.40 10.89 -0.97
C GLU A 99 -1.13 11.44 0.43
N LYS A 100 -1.03 10.58 1.45
CA LYS A 100 -0.96 10.97 2.87
C LYS A 100 0.46 11.22 3.39
N GLY A 101 1.48 10.58 2.84
CA GLY A 101 2.86 10.78 3.27
C GLY A 101 3.84 10.36 2.17
N CYS A 102 4.58 11.31 1.61
CA CYS A 102 5.55 11.08 0.54
C CYS A 102 6.57 9.96 0.87
N GLY A 103 6.23 8.74 0.49
CA GLY A 103 7.10 7.84 -0.28
C GLY A 103 8.14 7.01 0.47
N THR A 104 8.27 7.05 1.80
CA THR A 104 9.21 6.15 2.49
C THR A 104 8.58 5.43 3.67
N PRO A 105 8.41 4.09 3.63
CA PRO A 105 8.18 3.33 4.85
C PRO A 105 9.33 3.63 5.82
N SER A 106 9.01 3.72 7.11
CA SER A 106 10.01 3.98 8.14
C SER A 106 11.12 2.93 8.03
N ALA A 107 12.36 3.36 7.80
CA ALA A 107 13.52 2.48 7.64
C ALA A 107 13.80 1.58 8.88
N ALA A 108 12.99 1.71 9.93
CA ALA A 108 13.13 1.04 11.22
C ALA A 108 12.81 -0.47 11.23
N ASN A 109 12.10 -1.03 10.24
CA ASN A 109 11.70 -2.45 10.28
C ASN A 109 12.58 -3.44 9.50
N SER A 110 13.78 -3.04 9.06
CA SER A 110 14.72 -3.96 8.38
C SER A 110 15.46 -4.94 9.31
N THR A 111 14.89 -5.31 10.46
CA THR A 111 15.51 -6.30 11.36
C THR A 111 14.49 -7.21 12.01
N HIS A 112 14.04 -8.23 11.28
CA HIS A 112 14.00 -9.57 11.84
C HIS A 112 14.31 -10.62 10.77
N ALA A 113 15.15 -11.55 11.18
CA ALA A 113 15.89 -12.54 10.39
C ALA A 113 15.04 -13.72 9.92
#